data_AF-A0A2V5M5N0-F1
#
_entry.id   AF-A0A2V5M5N0-F1
#
_cell.length_a   1.000
_cell.length_b   1.000
_cell.length_c   1.000
_cell.angle_alpha   90.00
_cell.angle_beta   90.00
_cell.angle_gamma   90.00
#
_symmetry.space_group_name_H-M   'P 1'
#
loop_
_entity.id
_entity.type
_entity.pdbx_description
1 polymer ?
#
loop_
_entity_poly.entity_id
_entity_poly.type
_entity_poly.pdbx_seq_one_letter_code
_entity_poly.pdbx_strand_id
1 'polypeptide(L)'
;MLNTCNKHPGGFTLVEIMIVVAIIALLAAIAVPGFLRARKRSQASRILNDLRLIDGACDQYAIETNKATGALVGVPDWMNYVKKDTALFNTASSLLGTAYGPQTVDSIPQVPSADYDVLSDVAGTGFWSPYGP
;
A
#
# COMPACT_ATOMS: atom_id res chain seq x y z
N MET A 1 36.09 -31.61 50.13
CA MET A 1 35.73 -32.48 48.99
C MET A 1 34.72 -31.74 48.14
N LEU A 2 35.12 -31.20 46.99
CA LEU A 2 34.21 -30.54 46.04
C LEU A 2 34.28 -31.31 44.72
N ASN A 3 33.20 -32.03 44.42
CA ASN A 3 33.05 -32.85 43.23
C ASN A 3 32.66 -31.93 42.05
N THR A 4 33.54 -31.77 41.07
CA THR A 4 33.30 -30.90 39.91
C THR A 4 32.40 -31.63 38.91
N CYS A 5 31.15 -31.18 38.78
CA CYS A 5 30.19 -31.75 37.84
C CYS A 5 30.58 -31.35 36.41
N ASN A 6 31.14 -32.29 35.64
CA ASN A 6 31.54 -32.08 34.25
C ASN A 6 30.29 -31.87 33.38
N LYS A 7 29.93 -30.62 33.08
CA LYS A 7 28.91 -30.29 32.08
C LYS A 7 29.55 -30.45 30.71
N HIS A 8 29.21 -31.52 29.99
CA HIS A 8 29.51 -31.61 28.56
C HIS A 8 28.78 -30.45 27.86
N PRO A 9 29.48 -29.54 27.18
CA PRO A 9 28.82 -28.59 26.31
C PRO A 9 28.26 -29.38 25.13
N GLY A 10 26.95 -29.63 25.13
CA GLY A 10 26.25 -30.22 24.00
C GLY A 10 26.34 -29.27 22.80
N GLY A 11 27.11 -29.66 21.79
CA GLY A 11 27.17 -28.94 20.52
C GLY A 11 25.99 -29.31 19.62
N PHE A 12 25.54 -28.36 18.79
CA PHE A 12 24.56 -28.61 17.74
C PHE A 12 25.13 -29.58 16.71
N THR A 13 24.36 -30.61 16.33
CA THR A 13 24.75 -31.52 15.25
C THR A 13 24.43 -30.93 13.88
N LEU A 14 25.20 -31.31 12.86
CA LEU A 14 24.89 -30.94 11.47
C LEU A 14 23.53 -31.46 11.03
N VAL A 15 23.13 -32.64 11.50
CA VAL A 15 21.85 -33.26 11.16
C VAL A 15 20.68 -32.45 11.72
N GLU A 16 20.78 -31.96 12.96
CA GLU A 16 19.76 -31.09 13.55
C GLU A 16 19.57 -29.81 12.74
N ILE A 17 20.66 -29.17 12.30
CA ILE A 17 20.57 -27.96 11.46
C ILE A 17 19.95 -28.29 10.09
N MET A 18 20.29 -29.43 9.47
CA MET A 18 19.73 -29.83 8.18
C MET A 18 18.21 -29.98 8.22
N ILE A 19 17.68 -30.66 9.24
CA ILE A 19 16.22 -30.87 9.38
C ILE A 19 15.52 -29.54 9.64
N VAL A 20 16.09 -28.68 10.49
CA VAL A 20 15.52 -27.37 10.80
C VAL A 20 15.42 -26.49 9.55
N VAL A 21 16.50 -26.40 8.76
CA VAL A 21 16.48 -25.61 7.51
C VAL A 21 15.51 -26.21 6.49
N ALA A 22 15.39 -27.54 6.41
CA ALA A 22 14.43 -28.20 5.52
C ALA A 22 12.98 -27.84 5.86
N ILE A 23 12.62 -27.84 7.15
CA ILE A 23 11.26 -27.46 7.59
C ILE A 23 11.00 -25.97 7.35
N ILE A 24 11.97 -25.10 7.65
CA ILE A 24 11.83 -23.66 7.40
C ILE A 24 11.64 -23.38 5.91
N ALA A 25 12.40 -24.05 5.03
CA ALA A 25 12.27 -23.90 3.59
C ALA A 25 10.88 -24.30 3.08
N LEU A 26 10.34 -25.42 3.59
CA LEU A 26 8.98 -25.87 3.25
C LEU A 26 7.91 -24.86 3.69
N LEU A 27 8.01 -24.34 4.92
CA LEU A 27 7.07 -23.34 5.42
C LEU A 27 7.17 -22.03 4.62
N ALA A 28 8.38 -21.56 4.32
CA ALA A 28 8.61 -20.36 3.53
C ALA A 28 8.03 -20.47 2.12
N ALA A 29 8.16 -21.63 1.48
CA ALA A 29 7.64 -21.86 0.12
C ALA A 29 6.12 -21.63 0.01
N ILE A 30 5.36 -21.97 1.05
CA ILE A 30 3.90 -21.78 1.08
C ILE A 30 3.54 -20.37 1.60
N ALA A 31 4.26 -19.87 2.60
CA ALA A 31 3.94 -18.61 3.26
C ALA A 31 4.26 -17.36 2.42
N VAL A 32 5.41 -17.35 1.72
CA VAL A 32 5.89 -16.19 0.95
C VAL A 32 4.90 -15.72 -0.14
N PRO A 33 4.39 -16.58 -1.05
CA PRO A 33 3.46 -16.11 -2.09
C PRO A 33 2.17 -15.53 -1.51
N GLY A 34 1.63 -16.15 -0.45
CA GLY A 34 0.45 -15.65 0.27
C GLY A 34 0.70 -14.27 0.89
N PHE A 35 1.85 -14.09 1.55
CA PHE A 35 2.24 -12.82 2.14
C PHE A 35 2.41 -11.71 1.09
N LEU A 36 3.05 -12.00 -0.03
CA LEU A 36 3.22 -11.03 -1.13
C LEU A 36 1.86 -10.58 -1.69
N ARG A 37 0.93 -11.52 -1.88
CA ARG A 37 -0.43 -11.21 -2.34
C ARG A 37 -1.20 -10.34 -1.34
N ALA A 38 -1.12 -10.68 -0.05
CA ALA A 38 -1.75 -9.91 1.02
C ALA A 38 -1.18 -8.48 1.10
N ARG A 39 0.15 -8.34 0.93
CA ARG A 39 0.81 -7.03 0.87
C ARG A 39 0.29 -6.20 -0.29
N LYS A 40 0.26 -6.73 -1.52
CA LYS A 40 -0.30 -6.02 -2.69
C LYS A 40 -1.75 -5.60 -2.46
N ARG A 41 -2.57 -6.46 -1.85
CA ARG A 41 -3.97 -6.12 -1.52
C ARG A 41 -4.07 -4.96 -0.54
N SER A 42 -3.19 -4.91 0.47
CA SER A 42 -3.10 -3.78 1.40
C SER A 42 -2.67 -2.49 0.69
N GLN A 43 -1.74 -2.57 -0.28
CA GLN A 43 -1.35 -1.43 -1.10
C GLN A 43 -2.54 -0.90 -1.92
N ALA A 44 -3.32 -1.79 -2.55
CA ALA A 44 -4.53 -1.42 -3.28
C ALA A 44 -5.56 -0.70 -2.37
N SER A 45 -5.79 -1.20 -1.16
CA SER A 45 -6.69 -0.55 -0.19
C SER A 45 -6.21 0.83 0.23
N ARG A 46 -4.89 1.04 0.30
CA ARG A 46 -4.33 2.35 0.60
C ARG A 46 -4.56 3.33 -0.55
N ILE A 47 -4.26 2.94 -1.79
CA ILE A 47 -4.51 3.78 -2.98
C ILE A 47 -6.00 4.13 -3.10
N LEU A 48 -6.90 3.18 -2.81
CA LEU A 48 -8.35 3.44 -2.80
C LEU A 48 -8.74 4.46 -1.72
N ASN A 49 -8.11 4.42 -0.54
CA ASN A 49 -8.32 5.42 0.50
C ASN A 49 -7.80 6.79 0.06
N ASP A 50 -6.63 6.81 -0.57
CA ASP A 50 -6.02 8.02 -1.09
C ASP A 50 -6.93 8.71 -2.12
N LEU A 51 -7.54 7.96 -3.04
CA LEU A 51 -8.52 8.48 -4.01
C LEU A 51 -9.75 9.11 -3.33
N ARG A 52 -10.28 8.49 -2.27
CA ARG A 52 -11.40 9.05 -1.49
C ARG A 52 -11.02 10.35 -0.76
N LEU A 53 -9.78 10.44 -0.29
CA LEU A 53 -9.28 11.66 0.34
C LEU A 53 -9.12 12.79 -0.69
N ILE A 54 -8.65 12.46 -1.89
CA ILE A 54 -8.53 13.41 -3.00
C ILE A 54 -9.91 13.90 -3.45
N ASP A 55 -10.88 13.00 -3.56
CA ASP A 55 -12.28 13.29 -3.91
C ASP A 55 -12.87 14.35 -2.96
N GLY A 56 -12.85 14.08 -1.65
CA GLY A 56 -13.32 15.04 -0.65
C GLY A 56 -12.49 16.33 -0.57
N ALA A 57 -11.19 16.27 -0.87
CA ALA A 57 -10.33 17.45 -0.93
C ALA A 57 -10.68 18.36 -2.12
N CYS A 58 -11.02 17.77 -3.27
CA CYS A 58 -11.45 18.51 -4.45
C CYS A 58 -12.80 19.19 -4.21
N ASP A 59 -13.75 18.48 -3.59
CA ASP A 59 -15.06 19.03 -3.23
C ASP A 59 -14.93 20.21 -2.26
N GLN A 60 -14.10 20.06 -1.22
CA GLN A 60 -13.87 21.13 -0.25
C GLN A 60 -13.26 22.38 -0.92
N TYR A 61 -12.26 22.19 -1.79
CA TYR A 61 -11.67 23.29 -2.54
C TYR A 61 -12.70 23.97 -3.47
N ALA A 62 -13.54 23.19 -4.15
CA ALA A 62 -14.56 23.71 -5.06
C ALA A 62 -15.59 24.59 -4.33
N ILE A 63 -16.01 24.16 -3.14
CA ILE A 63 -16.93 24.91 -2.27
C ILE A 63 -16.29 26.22 -1.81
N GLU A 64 -15.04 26.19 -1.32
CA GLU A 64 -14.36 27.39 -0.80
C GLU A 64 -14.04 28.42 -1.89
N THR A 65 -13.68 27.95 -3.08
CA THR A 65 -13.27 28.83 -4.20
C THR A 65 -14.38 29.09 -5.22
N ASN A 66 -15.62 28.68 -4.93
CA ASN A 66 -16.80 28.83 -5.79
C ASN A 66 -16.53 28.37 -7.23
N LYS A 67 -15.90 27.21 -7.39
CA LYS A 67 -15.59 26.64 -8.71
C LYS A 67 -16.83 25.99 -9.30
N ALA A 68 -17.01 26.16 -10.60
CA ALA A 68 -18.05 25.45 -11.34
C ALA A 68 -17.61 24.01 -11.66
N THR A 69 -18.59 23.15 -11.92
CA THR A 69 -18.43 21.81 -12.49
C THR A 69 -17.44 21.82 -13.66
N GLY A 70 -16.49 20.87 -13.66
CA GLY A 70 -15.47 20.76 -14.71
C GLY A 70 -14.31 21.74 -14.61
N ALA A 71 -14.25 22.60 -13.58
CA ALA A 71 -13.06 23.37 -13.30
C ALA A 71 -11.89 22.47 -12.89
N LEU A 72 -10.68 22.81 -13.32
CA LEU A 72 -9.47 22.07 -13.00
C LEU A 72 -9.00 22.44 -11.59
N VAL A 73 -8.80 21.43 -10.74
CA VAL A 73 -8.23 21.53 -9.40
C VAL A 73 -6.77 21.10 -9.48
N GLY A 74 -5.87 22.06 -9.26
CA GLY A 74 -4.43 21.80 -9.33
C GLY A 74 -3.97 20.88 -8.21
N VAL A 75 -2.84 20.19 -8.42
CA VAL A 75 -2.20 19.36 -7.39
C VAL A 75 -1.98 20.11 -6.07
N PRO A 76 -1.39 21.32 -6.06
CA PRO A 76 -1.22 22.08 -4.82
C PRO A 76 -2.53 22.47 -4.13
N ASP A 77 -3.62 22.61 -4.90
CA ASP A 77 -4.90 23.10 -4.40
C ASP A 77 -5.58 22.04 -3.54
N TRP A 78 -5.77 20.83 -4.07
CA TRP A 78 -6.39 19.74 -3.31
C TRP A 78 -5.46 19.23 -2.19
N MET A 79 -4.13 19.31 -2.35
CA MET A 79 -3.18 18.89 -1.32
C MET A 79 -3.36 19.64 0.01
N ASN A 80 -3.78 20.91 -0.02
CA ASN A 80 -3.99 21.70 1.19
C ASN A 80 -5.12 21.17 2.07
N TYR A 81 -6.04 20.38 1.50
CA TYR A 81 -7.18 19.79 2.20
C TYR A 81 -6.92 18.36 2.64
N VAL A 82 -5.75 17.79 2.32
CA VAL A 82 -5.31 16.49 2.81
C VAL A 82 -4.54 16.67 4.11
N LYS A 83 -4.63 15.68 5.01
CA LYS A 83 -3.91 15.72 6.30
C LYS A 83 -2.40 15.88 6.07
N LYS A 84 -1.81 16.87 6.75
CA LYS A 84 -0.37 17.14 6.77
C LYS A 84 0.41 15.90 7.25
N ASP A 85 1.66 15.80 6.79
CA ASP A 85 2.60 14.70 7.09
C ASP A 85 2.17 13.31 6.59
N THR A 86 1.13 13.23 5.77
CA THR A 86 0.81 12.00 5.05
C THR A 86 1.71 11.86 3.81
N ALA A 87 1.90 10.62 3.33
CA ALA A 87 2.63 10.40 2.08
C ALA A 87 1.99 11.19 0.92
N LEU A 88 0.67 11.22 0.86
CA LEU A 88 -0.09 11.99 -0.14
C LEU A 88 0.20 13.48 -0.10
N PHE A 89 0.20 14.07 1.10
CA PHE A 89 0.51 15.50 1.28
C PHE A 89 1.94 15.84 0.84
N ASN A 90 2.89 14.90 0.97
CA ASN A 90 4.29 15.19 0.66
C ASN A 90 4.64 14.96 -0.81
N THR A 91 4.01 13.98 -1.48
CA THR A 91 4.42 13.55 -2.83
C THR A 91 3.37 13.72 -3.91
N ALA A 92 2.10 13.96 -3.53
CA ALA A 92 0.95 13.92 -4.44
C ALA A 92 0.88 12.66 -5.32
N SER A 93 1.49 11.58 -4.85
CA SER A 93 1.69 10.36 -5.59
C SER A 93 1.21 9.17 -4.78
N SER A 94 0.82 8.11 -5.48
CA SER A 94 0.43 6.86 -4.88
C SER A 94 1.58 6.20 -4.13
N LEU A 95 1.26 5.17 -3.35
CA LEU A 95 2.26 4.33 -2.69
C LEU A 95 3.27 3.69 -3.67
N LEU A 96 2.89 3.53 -4.93
CA LEU A 96 3.73 2.95 -5.99
C LEU A 96 4.54 4.01 -6.75
N GLY A 97 4.37 5.30 -6.42
CA GLY A 97 5.15 6.40 -6.97
C GLY A 97 4.55 7.05 -8.22
N THR A 98 3.33 6.68 -8.62
CA THR A 98 2.64 7.34 -9.74
C THR A 98 1.90 8.58 -9.24
N ALA A 99 2.07 9.72 -9.90
CA ALA A 99 1.36 10.94 -9.55
C ALA A 99 -0.14 10.84 -9.84
N TYR A 100 -0.99 11.32 -8.94
CA TYR A 100 -2.44 11.39 -9.17
C TYR A 100 -2.82 12.51 -10.15
N GLY A 101 -2.00 13.55 -10.23
CA GLY A 101 -2.22 14.66 -11.15
C GLY A 101 -3.37 15.60 -10.74
N PRO A 102 -3.66 16.59 -11.59
CA PRO A 102 -4.79 17.49 -11.38
C PRO A 102 -6.12 16.74 -11.50
N GLN A 103 -7.10 17.18 -10.73
CA GLN A 103 -8.46 16.64 -10.75
C GLN A 103 -9.41 17.65 -11.37
N THR A 104 -10.66 17.26 -11.59
CA THR A 104 -11.71 18.15 -12.08
C THR A 104 -12.91 18.10 -11.15
N VAL A 105 -13.50 19.26 -10.87
CA VAL A 105 -14.67 19.39 -10.00
C VAL A 105 -15.83 18.55 -10.53
N ASP A 106 -16.50 17.83 -9.63
CA ASP A 106 -17.62 16.90 -9.89
C ASP A 106 -17.27 15.73 -10.84
N SER A 107 -15.99 15.41 -10.98
CA SER A 107 -15.51 14.20 -11.64
C SER A 107 -14.82 13.30 -10.63
N ILE A 108 -15.20 12.03 -10.64
CA ILE A 108 -14.64 11.04 -9.72
C ILE A 108 -13.16 10.83 -10.06
N PRO A 109 -12.23 11.00 -9.11
CA PRO A 109 -10.82 10.72 -9.36
C PRO A 109 -10.65 9.24 -9.74
N GLN A 110 -9.78 8.94 -10.69
CA GLN A 110 -9.57 7.55 -11.14
C GLN A 110 -8.21 7.05 -10.68
N VAL A 111 -8.10 5.76 -10.42
CA VAL A 111 -6.82 5.13 -10.14
C VAL A 111 -5.87 5.33 -11.33
N PRO A 112 -4.59 5.71 -11.10
CA PRO A 112 -3.61 5.75 -12.18
C PRO A 112 -3.50 4.39 -12.89
N SER A 113 -3.50 4.38 -14.23
CA SER A 113 -3.48 3.14 -15.02
C SER A 113 -2.29 2.25 -14.69
N ALA A 114 -1.11 2.83 -14.47
CA ALA A 114 0.09 2.12 -14.06
C ALA A 114 -0.06 1.37 -12.72
N ASP A 115 -0.79 1.94 -11.76
CA ASP A 115 -1.05 1.29 -10.47
C ASP A 115 -2.07 0.18 -10.58
N TYR A 116 -3.11 0.42 -11.39
CA TYR A 116 -4.12 -0.57 -11.70
C TYR A 116 -3.48 -1.80 -12.34
N ASP A 117 -2.59 -1.63 -13.32
CA ASP A 117 -1.92 -2.72 -14.01
C ASP A 117 -1.09 -3.59 -13.04
N VAL A 118 -0.34 -2.95 -12.12
CA VAL A 118 0.51 -3.64 -11.13
C VAL A 118 -0.30 -4.44 -10.11
N LEU A 119 -1.51 -3.97 -9.77
CA LEU A 119 -2.36 -4.52 -8.70
C LEU A 119 -3.57 -5.30 -9.22
N SER A 120 -3.75 -5.40 -10.53
CA SER A 120 -4.87 -6.10 -11.17
C SER A 120 -4.98 -7.58 -10.76
N ASP A 121 -3.87 -8.21 -10.38
CA ASP A 121 -3.80 -9.61 -9.90
C ASP A 121 -4.47 -9.84 -8.52
N VAL A 122 -4.58 -8.78 -7.71
CA VAL A 122 -5.16 -8.82 -6.36
C VAL A 122 -6.38 -7.91 -6.19
N ALA A 123 -6.61 -7.00 -7.13
CA ALA A 123 -7.67 -6.01 -7.08
C ALA A 123 -8.30 -5.84 -8.46
N GLY A 124 -9.38 -6.59 -8.70
CA GLY A 124 -10.17 -6.48 -9.93
C GLY A 124 -11.09 -5.26 -9.96
N THR A 125 -11.83 -5.10 -11.06
CA THR A 125 -12.69 -3.93 -11.35
C THR A 125 -13.67 -3.59 -10.23
N GLY A 126 -14.33 -4.59 -9.63
CA GLY A 126 -15.28 -4.36 -8.55
C GLY A 126 -14.67 -3.80 -7.26
N PHE A 127 -13.36 -3.98 -7.04
CA PHE A 127 -12.68 -3.41 -5.89
C PHE A 127 -12.48 -1.90 -6.01
N TRP A 128 -12.21 -1.44 -7.22
CA TRP A 128 -11.87 -0.04 -7.46
C TRP A 128 -13.10 0.85 -7.59
N SER A 129 -14.29 0.29 -7.84
CA SER A 129 -15.54 1.06 -7.97
C SER A 129 -15.77 2.00 -6.77
N PRO A 130 -16.13 3.29 -6.99
CA PRO A 130 -16.34 3.96 -8.29
C PRO A 130 -15.07 4.56 -8.94
N TYR A 131 -13.91 4.40 -8.31
CA TYR A 131 -12.62 4.98 -8.68
C TYR A 131 -11.76 4.10 -9.63
N GLY A 132 -12.40 3.16 -10.34
CA GLY A 132 -11.71 2.31 -11.33
C GLY A 132 -11.22 3.10 -12.54
N PRO A 133 -10.44 2.48 -13.45
CA PRO A 133 -10.19 3.06 -14.77
C PRO A 133 -11.44 3.03 -15.66
#